data_AF-A0A8J4T594-F1
#
_entry.id   AF-A0A8J4T594-F1
#
_cell.length_a   1.000
_cell.length_b   1.000
_cell.length_c   1.000
_cell.angle_alpha   90.00
_cell.angle_beta   90.00
_cell.angle_gamma   90.00
#
_symmetry.space_group_name_H-M   'P 1'
#
loop_
_entity.id
_entity.type
_entity.pdbx_description
1 polymer ?
#
loop_
_entity_poly.entity_id
_entity_poly.type
_entity_poly.pdbx_seq_one_letter_code
_entity_poly.pdbx_strand_id
1 'polypeptide(L)'
;MSQMNAVAEECDASELKFPKEFENADTLMLAEVKLLLEHRKEQNESATVHELELAPAFTKTLNYATQFSKFNNRETIESVRSLLSQKRFHGFELAAIANLLPDSAEECKALIPSLDSSRFTEEDLQQLLDEIQSKRSFQA
;
A
#
# COMPACT_ATOMS: atom_id res chain seq x y z
N MET A 1 -0.34 -37.59 5.62
CA MET A 1 0.23 -36.31 5.16
C MET A 1 -0.53 -35.90 3.91
N SER A 2 -1.62 -35.17 4.08
CA SER A 2 -2.48 -34.76 2.97
C SER A 2 -1.77 -33.64 2.22
N GLN A 3 -1.36 -33.93 0.98
CA GLN A 3 -0.93 -32.90 0.05
C GLN A 3 -2.11 -31.96 -0.17
N MET A 4 -2.03 -30.74 0.35
CA MET A 4 -2.85 -29.62 -0.11
C MET A 4 -2.37 -29.32 -1.54
N ASN A 5 -2.95 -30.00 -2.52
CA ASN A 5 -3.03 -29.46 -3.87
C ASN A 5 -3.90 -28.20 -3.77
N ALA A 6 -3.26 -27.06 -3.49
CA ALA A 6 -3.83 -25.80 -3.88
C ALA A 6 -3.95 -25.86 -5.40
N VAL A 7 -5.15 -26.16 -5.89
CA VAL A 7 -5.52 -25.75 -7.24
C VAL A 7 -5.20 -24.27 -7.25
N ALA A 8 -4.21 -23.87 -8.03
CA ALA A 8 -3.93 -22.47 -8.25
C ALA A 8 -5.18 -21.90 -8.91
N GLU A 9 -6.13 -21.41 -8.11
CA GLU A 9 -7.15 -20.50 -8.58
C GLU A 9 -6.37 -19.42 -9.36
N GLU A 10 -6.79 -19.17 -10.59
CA GLU A 10 -6.10 -18.26 -11.50
C GLU A 10 -6.20 -16.84 -10.92
N CYS A 11 -5.19 -16.46 -10.14
CA CYS A 11 -5.12 -15.18 -9.45
C CYS A 11 -4.48 -14.16 -10.39
N ASP A 12 -5.15 -13.03 -10.57
CA ASP A 12 -4.69 -11.95 -11.41
C ASP A 12 -5.01 -10.61 -10.74
N ALA A 13 -3.97 -9.95 -10.24
CA ALA A 13 -4.10 -8.65 -9.58
C ALA A 13 -4.56 -7.55 -10.54
N SER A 14 -4.31 -7.68 -11.85
CA SER A 14 -4.80 -6.74 -12.87
C SER A 14 -6.32 -6.80 -13.04
N GLU A 15 -6.93 -7.92 -12.68
CA GLU A 15 -8.39 -8.14 -12.69
C GLU A 15 -9.00 -8.16 -11.29
N LEU A 16 -8.24 -7.82 -10.24
CA LEU A 16 -8.64 -7.91 -8.83
C LEU A 16 -9.06 -9.32 -8.39
N LYS A 17 -8.51 -10.36 -9.03
CA LYS A 17 -8.72 -11.76 -8.66
C LYS A 17 -7.66 -12.18 -7.65
N PHE A 18 -8.05 -12.23 -6.39
CA PHE A 18 -7.21 -12.69 -5.28
C PHE A 18 -7.72 -14.01 -4.72
N PRO A 19 -6.85 -14.82 -4.06
CA PRO A 19 -7.31 -15.97 -3.29
C PRO A 19 -8.34 -15.56 -2.24
N LYS A 20 -9.24 -16.48 -1.88
CA LYS A 20 -10.30 -16.25 -0.86
C LYS A 20 -9.75 -15.76 0.50
N GLU A 21 -8.50 -16.10 0.80
CA GLU A 21 -7.79 -15.67 1.99
C GLU A 21 -7.58 -14.14 2.04
N PHE A 22 -7.54 -13.49 0.88
CA PHE A 22 -7.33 -12.04 0.73
C PHE A 22 -8.58 -11.26 0.33
N GLU A 23 -9.72 -11.93 0.15
CA GLU A 23 -10.97 -11.30 -0.30
C GLU A 23 -11.46 -10.21 0.68
N ASN A 24 -11.23 -10.40 1.97
CA ASN A 24 -11.57 -9.44 3.04
C ASN A 24 -10.33 -8.86 3.73
N ALA A 25 -9.14 -9.01 3.14
CA ALA A 25 -7.93 -8.49 3.73
C ALA A 25 -7.79 -7.00 3.47
N ASP A 26 -7.55 -6.23 4.53
CA ASP A 26 -7.16 -4.84 4.40
C ASP A 26 -5.72 -4.74 3.91
N THR A 27 -5.47 -3.78 3.04
CA THR A 27 -4.13 -3.48 2.55
C THR A 27 -3.41 -2.49 3.45
N LEU A 28 -2.09 -2.46 3.40
CA LEU A 28 -1.27 -1.42 4.01
C LEU A 28 -0.48 -0.71 2.93
N MET A 29 -0.41 0.61 3.03
CA MET A 29 0.50 1.42 2.23
C MET A 29 1.92 1.24 2.75
N LEU A 30 2.91 1.42 1.89
CA LEU A 30 4.32 1.24 2.26
C LEU A 30 4.74 2.18 3.39
N ALA A 31 4.16 3.39 3.43
CA ALA A 31 4.37 4.35 4.50
C ALA A 31 3.82 3.87 5.86
N GLU A 32 2.71 3.14 5.87
CA GLU A 32 2.15 2.56 7.10
C GLU A 32 2.95 1.36 7.56
N VAL A 33 3.39 0.52 6.61
CA VAL A 33 4.31 -0.59 6.89
C VAL A 33 5.58 -0.05 7.53
N LYS A 34 6.16 1.03 7.00
CA LYS A 34 7.31 1.70 7.59
C LYS A 34 7.03 2.09 9.05
N LEU A 35 5.96 2.84 9.33
CA LEU A 35 5.62 3.30 10.68
C LEU A 35 5.45 2.13 11.67
N LEU A 36 4.76 1.07 11.26
CA LEU A 36 4.52 -0.10 12.10
C LEU A 36 5.83 -0.85 12.40
N LEU A 37 6.71 -1.00 11.41
CA LEU A 37 8.00 -1.67 11.58
C LEU A 37 8.98 -0.81 12.40
N GLU A 38 9.00 0.51 12.23
CA GLU A 38 9.79 1.42 13.07
C GLU A 38 9.36 1.32 14.53
N HIS A 39 8.04 1.37 14.80
CA HIS A 39 7.53 1.22 16.15
C HIS A 39 7.86 -0.15 16.76
N ARG A 40 7.75 -1.24 15.99
CA ARG A 40 8.12 -2.58 16.48
C ARG A 40 9.62 -2.70 16.77
N LYS A 41 10.47 -2.01 16.00
CA LYS A 41 11.92 -1.94 16.22
C LYS A 41 12.24 -1.19 17.51
N GLU A 42 11.62 -0.03 17.74
CA GLU A 42 11.77 0.75 18.99
C GLU A 42 11.34 -0.06 20.23
N GLN A 43 10.24 -0.80 20.13
CA GLN A 43 9.79 -1.71 21.20
C GLN A 43 10.83 -2.81 21.48
N ASN A 44 11.47 -3.34 20.44
CA ASN A 44 12.51 -4.37 20.59
C ASN A 44 13.76 -3.81 21.28
N GLU A 45 14.16 -2.59 20.94
CA GLU A 45 15.35 -1.92 21.49
C GLU A 45 15.15 -1.47 22.94
N SER A 46 13.91 -1.14 23.33
CA SER A 46 13.54 -0.71 24.69
C SER A 46 13.21 -1.85 25.65
N ALA A 47 13.07 -3.09 25.16
CA ALA A 47 12.86 -4.26 25.99
C ALA A 47 14.09 -4.55 26.86
N THR A 48 13.89 -4.71 28.17
CA THR A 48 14.93 -4.95 29.18
C THR A 48 15.60 -6.32 29.07
N VAL A 49 14.95 -7.26 28.41
CA VAL A 49 15.54 -8.50 27.90
C VAL A 49 15.85 -8.20 26.44
N HIS A 50 17.11 -8.36 26.00
CA HIS A 50 17.45 -8.33 24.57
C HIS A 50 16.55 -9.35 23.86
N GLU A 51 15.40 -8.92 23.34
CA GLU A 51 14.57 -9.74 22.48
C GLU A 51 15.41 -10.00 21.23
N LEU A 52 15.54 -11.30 20.94
CA LEU A 52 16.03 -11.93 19.71
C LEU A 52 16.30 -10.97 18.56
N GLU A 53 17.47 -11.08 17.94
CA GLU A 53 17.80 -10.38 16.70
C GLU A 53 16.61 -10.44 15.73
N LEU A 54 16.15 -9.25 15.30
CA LEU A 54 15.04 -9.13 14.37
C LEU A 54 15.36 -9.96 13.11
N ALA A 55 14.38 -10.73 12.65
CA ALA A 55 14.57 -11.63 11.52
C ALA A 55 15.14 -10.87 10.30
N PRO A 56 16.00 -11.49 9.48
CA PRO A 56 16.55 -10.82 8.30
C PRO A 56 15.47 -10.28 7.35
N ALA A 57 14.31 -10.94 7.28
CA ALA A 57 13.15 -10.47 6.53
C ALA A 57 12.60 -9.14 7.08
N PHE A 58 12.55 -8.97 8.41
CA PHE A 58 12.11 -7.74 9.04
C PHE A 58 13.00 -6.56 8.64
N THR A 59 14.31 -6.71 8.79
CA THR A 59 15.27 -5.65 8.45
C THR A 59 15.22 -5.30 6.95
N LYS A 60 15.08 -6.30 6.08
CA LYS A 60 14.94 -6.07 4.64
C LYS A 60 13.65 -5.33 4.31
N THR A 61 12.52 -5.71 4.89
CA THR A 61 11.23 -5.04 4.66
C THR A 61 11.25 -3.62 5.20
N LEU A 62 11.80 -3.39 6.39
CA LEU A 62 11.95 -2.04 6.95
C LEU A 62 12.82 -1.17 6.03
N ASN A 63 13.98 -1.66 5.59
CA ASN A 63 14.85 -0.90 4.68
C ASN A 63 14.15 -0.57 3.35
N TYR A 64 13.43 -1.54 2.78
CA TYR A 64 12.64 -1.32 1.56
C TYR A 64 11.55 -0.26 1.79
N ALA A 65 10.78 -0.39 2.88
CA ALA A 65 9.74 0.56 3.21
C ALA A 65 10.29 1.96 3.47
N THR A 66 11.42 2.08 4.17
CA THR A 66 12.07 3.37 4.42
C THR A 66 12.61 4.00 3.13
N GLN A 67 13.16 3.20 2.21
CA GLN A 67 13.71 3.70 0.95
C GLN A 67 12.63 4.16 -0.04
N PHE A 68 11.53 3.42 -0.13
CA PHE A 68 10.50 3.65 -1.15
C PHE A 68 9.23 4.32 -0.62
N SER A 69 9.08 4.50 0.70
CA SER A 69 7.95 5.25 1.25
C SER A 69 7.93 6.66 0.66
N LYS A 70 6.76 7.04 0.14
CA LYS A 70 6.52 8.36 -0.43
C LYS A 70 6.03 9.38 0.61
N PHE A 71 5.65 8.88 1.79
CA PHE A 71 5.11 9.69 2.88
C PHE A 71 5.89 9.42 4.16
N ASN A 72 6.29 10.49 4.84
CA ASN A 72 7.04 10.41 6.09
C ASN A 72 6.28 10.98 7.27
N ASN A 73 5.31 11.87 7.01
CA ASN A 73 4.48 12.43 8.06
C ASN A 73 3.22 11.57 8.29
N ARG A 74 2.99 11.18 9.54
CA ARG A 74 1.81 10.41 9.96
C ARG A 74 0.49 11.09 9.59
N GLU A 75 0.39 12.41 9.76
CA GLU A 75 -0.83 13.16 9.40
C GLU A 75 -1.10 13.09 7.90
N THR A 76 -0.05 13.17 7.07
CA THR A 76 -0.16 13.04 5.62
C THR A 76 -0.61 11.63 5.22
N ILE A 77 -0.08 10.60 5.86
CA ILE A 77 -0.46 9.20 5.62
C ILE A 77 -1.94 8.98 5.94
N GLU A 78 -2.40 9.45 7.10
CA GLU A 78 -3.80 9.36 7.51
C GLU A 78 -4.72 10.16 6.57
N SER A 79 -4.28 11.35 6.13
CA SER A 79 -5.05 12.18 5.18
C SER A 79 -5.17 11.53 3.80
N VAL A 80 -4.09 10.96 3.26
CA VAL A 80 -4.09 10.26 1.96
C VAL A 80 -4.94 8.99 2.03
N ARG A 81 -4.84 8.23 3.13
CA ARG A 81 -5.72 7.07 3.36
C ARG A 81 -7.17 7.47 3.41
N SER A 82 -7.53 8.49 4.18
CA SER A 82 -8.92 8.98 4.27
C SER A 82 -9.45 9.42 2.91
N LEU A 83 -8.65 10.16 2.13
CA LEU A 83 -9.01 10.61 0.78
C LEU A 83 -9.31 9.43 -0.15
N LEU A 84 -8.44 8.42 -0.18
CA LEU A 84 -8.63 7.25 -1.03
C LEU A 84 -9.78 6.35 -0.54
N SER A 85 -9.97 6.20 0.77
CA SER A 85 -11.04 5.39 1.36
C SER A 85 -12.44 6.00 1.17
N GLN A 86 -12.55 7.30 0.91
CA GLN A 86 -13.82 7.95 0.55
C GLN A 86 -14.29 7.58 -0.86
N LYS A 87 -13.39 7.08 -1.70
CA LYS A 87 -13.67 6.66 -3.07
C LYS A 87 -13.89 5.15 -3.11
N ARG A 88 -14.52 4.65 -4.18
CA ARG A 88 -14.88 3.22 -4.34
C ARG A 88 -13.72 2.38 -4.91
N PHE A 89 -12.51 2.58 -4.39
CA PHE A 89 -11.34 1.79 -4.76
C PHE A 89 -11.34 0.45 -4.02
N HIS A 90 -10.84 -0.59 -4.69
CA HIS A 90 -10.45 -1.81 -3.99
C HIS A 90 -9.22 -1.54 -3.11
N GLY A 91 -9.05 -2.27 -2.01
CA GLY A 91 -7.90 -2.08 -1.11
C GLY A 91 -6.56 -2.18 -1.83
N PHE A 92 -6.46 -3.08 -2.82
CA PHE A 92 -5.29 -3.20 -3.69
C PHE A 92 -5.01 -1.94 -4.51
N GLU A 93 -6.03 -1.39 -5.17
CA GLU A 93 -5.93 -0.19 -6.01
C GLU A 93 -5.50 1.02 -5.17
N LEU A 94 -6.11 1.18 -3.99
CA LEU A 94 -5.77 2.22 -3.02
C LEU A 94 -4.30 2.17 -2.65
N ALA A 95 -3.81 1.00 -2.23
CA ALA A 95 -2.41 0.84 -1.84
C ALA A 95 -1.46 1.01 -3.03
N ALA A 96 -1.83 0.53 -4.22
CA ALA A 96 -1.03 0.67 -5.43
C ALA A 96 -0.88 2.15 -5.84
N ILE A 97 -1.97 2.93 -5.87
CA ILE A 97 -1.93 4.37 -6.16
C ILE A 97 -1.02 5.10 -5.16
N ALA A 98 -1.19 4.84 -3.86
CA ALA A 98 -0.41 5.50 -2.82
C ALA A 98 1.09 5.14 -2.86
N ASN A 99 1.43 3.91 -3.28
CA ASN A 99 2.81 3.44 -3.33
C ASN A 99 3.53 3.88 -4.62
N LEU A 100 2.85 3.82 -5.76
CA LEU A 100 3.42 4.14 -7.07
C LEU A 100 3.46 5.65 -7.31
N LEU A 101 2.42 6.39 -6.88
CA LEU A 101 2.22 7.81 -7.16
C LEU A 101 2.38 8.17 -8.65
N PRO A 102 1.47 7.68 -9.51
CA PRO A 102 1.48 8.08 -10.92
C PRO A 102 1.20 9.59 -11.07
N ASP A 103 1.78 10.19 -12.10
CA ASP A 103 1.65 11.63 -12.39
C ASP A 103 0.42 11.94 -13.24
N SER A 104 -0.09 10.94 -13.98
CA SER A 104 -1.23 11.10 -14.89
C SER A 104 -2.27 10.00 -14.73
N ALA A 105 -3.53 10.32 -15.05
CA ALA A 105 -4.59 9.33 -15.11
C ALA A 105 -4.30 8.18 -16.11
N GLU A 106 -3.64 8.49 -17.24
CA GLU A 106 -3.21 7.50 -18.24
C GLU A 106 -2.18 6.53 -17.64
N GLU A 107 -1.14 7.04 -16.99
CA GLU A 107 -0.14 6.20 -16.30
C GLU A 107 -0.79 5.35 -15.20
N CYS A 108 -1.71 5.95 -14.43
CA CYS A 108 -2.42 5.25 -13.36
C CYS A 108 -3.19 4.03 -13.89
N LYS A 109 -3.92 4.19 -15.01
CA LYS A 109 -4.62 3.08 -15.68
C LYS A 109 -3.67 2.07 -16.30
N ALA A 110 -2.56 2.52 -16.87
CA ALA A 110 -1.56 1.64 -17.47
C ALA A 110 -0.87 0.75 -16.42
N LEU A 111 -0.57 1.31 -15.23
CA LEU A 111 0.05 0.58 -14.12
C LEU A 111 -0.94 -0.28 -13.34
N ILE A 112 -2.21 0.14 -13.27
CA ILE A 112 -3.27 -0.54 -12.53
C ILE A 112 -4.46 -0.76 -13.48
N PRO A 113 -4.42 -1.83 -14.31
CA PRO A 113 -5.44 -2.07 -15.34
C PRO A 113 -6.86 -2.24 -14.80
N SER A 114 -7.02 -2.64 -13.53
CA SER A 114 -8.33 -2.74 -12.88
C SER A 114 -9.07 -1.40 -12.76
N LEU A 115 -8.34 -0.28 -12.83
CA LEU A 115 -8.89 1.07 -12.85
C LEU A 115 -9.42 1.48 -14.22
N ASP A 116 -9.10 0.76 -15.29
CA ASP A 116 -9.67 0.94 -16.63
C ASP A 116 -11.09 0.36 -16.70
N SER A 117 -11.93 0.82 -15.79
CA SER A 117 -13.34 0.49 -15.68
C SER A 117 -14.14 1.77 -15.64
N SER A 118 -15.44 1.71 -15.96
CA SER A 118 -16.33 2.88 -15.92
C SER A 118 -16.58 3.44 -14.51
N ARG A 119 -15.84 2.98 -13.49
CA ARG A 119 -15.96 3.43 -12.10
C ARG A 119 -15.40 4.84 -11.89
N PHE A 120 -14.40 5.24 -12.67
CA PHE A 120 -13.74 6.53 -12.54
C PHE A 120 -13.51 7.15 -13.91
N THR A 121 -13.79 8.45 -14.03
CA THR A 121 -13.40 9.21 -15.22
C THR A 121 -11.92 9.58 -15.13
N GLU A 122 -11.31 9.94 -16.27
CA GLU A 122 -9.92 10.42 -16.28
C GLU A 122 -9.77 11.73 -15.50
N GLU A 123 -10.79 12.58 -15.55
CA GLU A 123 -10.85 13.85 -14.80
C GLU A 123 -10.88 13.60 -13.29
N ASP A 124 -11.71 12.64 -12.82
CA ASP A 124 -11.77 12.26 -11.41
C ASP A 124 -10.43 11.69 -10.92
N LEU A 125 -9.79 10.83 -11.72
CA LEU A 125 -8.50 10.23 -11.39
C LEU A 125 -7.41 11.30 -11.35
N GLN A 126 -7.36 12.19 -12.34
CA GLN A 126 -6.35 13.25 -12.36
C GLN A 126 -6.51 14.19 -11.16
N GLN A 127 -7.74 14.61 -10.84
CA GLN A 127 -8.00 15.46 -9.68
C GLN A 127 -7.55 14.80 -8.37
N LEU A 128 -7.79 13.50 -8.23
CA LEU A 128 -7.35 12.73 -7.07
C LEU A 128 -5.82 12.67 -6.98
N LEU A 129 -5.14 12.39 -8.10
CA LEU A 129 -3.68 12.33 -8.15
C LEU A 129 -3.07 13.69 -7.78
N ASP A 130 -3.60 14.78 -8.34
CA ASP A 130 -3.17 16.14 -8.04
C ASP A 130 -3.32 16.47 -6.55
N GLU A 131 -4.42 16.05 -5.91
CA GLU A 131 -4.65 16.24 -4.48
C GLU A 131 -3.64 15.45 -3.62
N ILE A 132 -3.33 14.20 -4.01
CA ILE A 132 -2.32 13.38 -3.34
C ILE A 132 -0.92 13.99 -3.50
N GLN A 133 -0.58 14.48 -4.69
CA GLN A 133 0.69 15.15 -4.95
C GLN A 133 0.83 16.46 -4.18
N SER A 134 -0.25 17.22 -4.08
CA SER A 134 -0.32 18.42 -3.25
C SER A 134 0.02 18.09 -1.79
N LYS A 135 -0.67 17.08 -1.21
CA LYS A 135 -0.41 16.60 0.16
C LYS A 135 1.02 16.10 0.34
N ARG A 136 1.59 15.43 -0.66
CA ARG A 136 2.99 15.00 -0.65
C ARG A 136 3.97 16.18 -0.64
N SER A 137 3.65 17.28 -1.31
CA SER A 137 4.52 18.45 -1.39
C SER A 137 4.54 19.24 -0.08
N PHE A 138 3.44 19.23 0.69
CA PHE A 138 3.34 19.91 1.99
C PHE A 138 4.08 19.22 3.15
N GLN A 139 4.50 17.96 2.99
CA GLN A 139 5.28 17.22 3.99
C GLN A 139 6.80 17.24 3.71
N ALA A 140 7.24 17.89 2.63
CA ALA A 140 8.65 18.00 2.24
C ALA A 140 9.39 19.05 3.07
#